data_AF-A0A358M671-F1
#
_entry.id   AF-A0A358M671-F1
#
_cell.length_a   1.000
_cell.length_b   1.000
_cell.length_c   1.000
_cell.angle_alpha   90.00
_cell.angle_beta   90.00
_cell.angle_gamma   90.00
#
_symmetry.space_group_name_H-M   'P 1'
#
loop_
_entity.id
_entity.type
_entity.pdbx_description
1 polymer ?
#
loop_
_entity_poly.entity_id
_entity_poly.type
_entity_poly.pdbx_seq_one_letter_code
_entity_poly.pdbx_strand_id
1 'polypeptide(L)'
;MIGTMCHQLLQGADCEMLKRCGYDTDYVEHGIGVYPQNAAGVPFNAAYLQSKGDPVTDLIEDLAAEQKAKQTYEYLINMADDPDVIEPLRFLREREVVHFQRFGETLEIVKRLNSSPKYF
;
A
#
# COMPACT_ATOMS: atom_id res chain seq x y z
N MET A 1 8.87 1.70 5.60
CA MET A 1 9.42 0.64 4.73
C MET A 1 9.46 1.09 3.28
N ILE A 2 8.31 1.27 2.59
CA ILE A 2 8.27 1.70 1.18
C ILE A 2 9.10 2.96 0.91
N GLY A 3 8.86 4.06 1.65
CA GLY A 3 9.60 5.31 1.45
C GLY A 3 11.12 5.16 1.65
N THR A 4 11.57 4.29 2.56
CA THR A 4 12.99 3.99 2.75
C THR A 4 13.57 3.26 1.53
N MET A 5 12.84 2.28 0.98
CA MET A 5 13.27 1.60 -0.26
C MET A 5 13.35 2.58 -1.43
N CYS A 6 12.36 3.45 -1.62
CA CYS A 6 12.39 4.48 -2.64
C CYS A 6 13.60 5.41 -2.48
N HIS A 7 13.90 5.83 -1.25
CA HIS A 7 15.07 6.64 -0.97
C HIS A 7 16.38 5.91 -1.32
N GLN A 8 16.52 4.64 -0.93
CA GLN A 8 17.71 3.83 -1.19
C GLN A 8 17.94 3.59 -2.70
N LEU A 9 16.88 3.35 -3.47
CA LEU A 9 16.96 3.17 -4.93
C LEU A 9 17.49 4.40 -5.68
N LEU A 10 17.34 5.59 -5.11
CA LEU A 10 17.81 6.86 -5.69
C LEU A 10 19.20 7.26 -5.17
N GLN A 11 19.78 6.53 -4.20
CA GLN A 11 21.09 6.89 -3.65
C GLN A 11 22.19 6.76 -4.70
N GLY A 12 22.94 7.83 -4.91
CA GLY A 12 24.06 7.86 -5.86
C GLY A 12 23.64 7.91 -7.34
N ALA A 13 22.34 8.04 -7.64
CA ALA A 13 21.88 8.21 -9.00
C ALA A 13 22.34 9.57 -9.57
N ASP A 14 22.95 9.54 -10.74
CA ASP A 14 23.28 10.75 -11.50
C ASP A 14 22.15 11.16 -12.47
N CYS A 15 22.23 12.37 -13.01
CA CYS A 15 21.20 12.89 -13.90
C CYS A 15 21.03 12.07 -15.19
N GLU A 16 22.06 11.36 -15.67
CA GLU A 16 21.95 10.51 -16.86
C GLU A 16 21.16 9.25 -16.55
N MET A 17 21.41 8.62 -15.41
CA MET A 17 20.68 7.47 -14.91
C MET A 17 19.20 7.81 -14.70
N LEU A 18 18.90 8.94 -14.05
CA LEU A 18 17.52 9.38 -13.80
C LEU A 18 16.73 9.59 -15.09
N LYS A 19 17.35 10.17 -16.13
CA LYS A 19 16.73 10.30 -17.46
C LYS A 19 16.52 8.94 -18.12
N ARG A 20 17.50 8.04 -18.01
CA ARG A 20 17.43 6.70 -18.63
C ARG A 20 16.30 5.85 -18.05
N CYS A 21 16.01 5.98 -16.75
CA CYS A 21 14.90 5.26 -16.10
C CYS A 21 13.57 6.02 -16.10
N GLY A 22 13.49 7.20 -16.70
CA GLY A 22 12.27 8.01 -16.75
C GLY A 22 11.86 8.63 -15.41
N TYR A 23 12.82 8.86 -14.51
CA TYR A 23 12.64 9.55 -13.23
C TYR A 23 13.01 11.04 -13.29
N ASP A 24 13.32 11.56 -14.49
CA ASP A 24 13.78 12.93 -14.68
C ASP A 24 12.70 13.96 -14.34
N THR A 25 11.43 13.66 -14.61
CA THR A 25 10.30 14.52 -14.24
C THR A 25 10.16 14.64 -12.73
N ASP A 26 10.17 13.52 -12.00
CA ASP A 26 10.11 13.49 -10.54
C ASP A 26 11.30 14.22 -9.92
N TYR A 27 12.50 14.06 -10.50
CA TYR A 27 13.69 14.74 -10.02
C TYR A 27 13.61 16.27 -10.15
N VAL A 28 13.02 16.79 -11.24
CA VAL A 28 12.85 18.24 -11.40
C VAL A 28 11.89 18.81 -10.35
N GLU A 29 10.83 18.08 -10.01
CA GLU A 29 9.82 18.56 -9.05
C GLU A 29 10.23 18.34 -7.59
N HIS A 30 10.92 17.25 -7.28
CA HIS A 30 11.12 16.75 -5.91
C HIS A 30 12.58 16.39 -5.58
N GLY A 31 13.50 16.51 -6.54
CA GLY A 31 14.87 16.05 -6.39
C GLY A 31 14.93 14.55 -6.12
N ILE A 32 15.67 14.16 -5.08
CA ILE A 32 15.72 12.77 -4.57
C ILE A 32 14.80 12.56 -3.35
N GLY A 33 13.90 13.50 -3.11
CA GLY A 33 12.94 13.42 -2.01
C GLY A 33 11.86 12.38 -2.27
N VAL A 34 11.44 11.67 -1.22
CA VAL A 34 10.30 10.74 -1.31
C VAL A 34 9.01 11.56 -1.29
N TYR A 35 8.35 11.65 -2.44
CA TYR A 35 7.06 12.33 -2.58
C TYR A 35 5.89 11.31 -2.64
N PRO A 36 4.88 11.40 -1.77
CA PRO A 36 3.75 10.48 -1.77
C PRO A 36 2.81 10.67 -2.97
N GLN A 37 3.04 9.90 -4.03
CA GLN A 37 2.17 9.83 -5.20
C GLN A 37 2.06 8.41 -5.74
N ASN A 38 1.06 8.16 -6.60
CA ASN A 38 0.97 6.90 -7.32
C ASN A 38 1.91 6.89 -8.55
N ALA A 39 2.03 5.73 -9.21
CA ALA A 39 2.90 5.56 -10.38
C ALA A 39 2.51 6.39 -11.61
N ALA A 40 1.33 7.04 -11.61
CA ALA A 40 0.88 7.93 -12.66
C ALA A 40 1.05 9.43 -12.30
N GLY A 41 1.72 9.73 -11.19
CA GLY A 41 1.98 11.10 -10.74
C GLY A 41 0.80 11.77 -10.04
N VAL A 42 -0.18 11.01 -9.54
CA VAL A 42 -1.31 11.59 -8.78
C VAL A 42 -0.93 11.66 -7.30
N PRO A 43 -0.91 12.86 -6.68
CA PRO A 43 -0.57 13.01 -5.27
C PRO A 43 -1.57 12.30 -4.36
N PHE A 44 -1.06 11.70 -3.29
CA PHE A 44 -1.91 11.18 -2.23
C PHE A 44 -2.77 12.30 -1.64
N ASN A 45 -4.06 12.04 -1.47
CA ASN A 45 -5.01 12.94 -0.85
C ASN A 45 -6.11 12.17 -0.13
N ALA A 46 -6.97 12.88 0.60
CA ALA A 46 -8.02 12.28 1.43
C ALA A 46 -9.07 11.45 0.65
N ALA A 47 -9.17 11.59 -0.68
CA ALA A 47 -10.15 10.83 -1.47
C ALA A 47 -9.85 9.32 -1.51
N TYR A 48 -8.63 8.89 -1.17
CA TYR A 48 -8.27 7.47 -1.06
C TYR A 48 -8.72 6.84 0.27
N LEU A 49 -9.09 7.65 1.26
CA LEU A 49 -9.56 7.16 2.56
C LEU A 49 -11.07 6.94 2.48
N GLN A 50 -11.51 5.70 2.66
CA GLN A 50 -12.93 5.39 2.82
C GLN A 50 -13.28 5.28 4.30
N SER A 51 -14.40 5.87 4.69
CA SER A 51 -14.91 5.82 6.06
C SER A 51 -16.38 6.19 6.02
N LYS A 52 -17.25 5.20 6.24
CA LYS A 52 -18.69 5.37 6.23
C LYS A 52 -19.27 5.48 7.64
N GLY A 53 -18.53 5.03 8.65
CA GLY A 53 -18.96 5.02 10.06
C GLY A 53 -19.91 3.85 10.38
N ASP A 54 -20.15 2.97 9.41
CA ASP A 54 -20.79 1.68 9.62
C ASP A 54 -19.70 0.59 9.69
N PRO A 55 -19.49 -0.07 10.84
CA PRO A 55 -18.38 -0.99 11.01
C PRO A 55 -18.38 -2.18 10.04
N VAL A 56 -19.55 -2.64 9.57
CA VAL A 56 -19.61 -3.75 8.60
C VAL A 56 -19.15 -3.28 7.23
N THR A 57 -19.60 -2.11 6.79
CA THR A 57 -19.20 -1.50 5.52
C THR A 57 -17.70 -1.20 5.53
N ASP A 58 -17.21 -0.54 6.59
CA ASP A 58 -15.81 -0.15 6.71
C ASP A 58 -14.88 -1.38 6.69
N LEU A 59 -15.23 -2.46 7.41
CA LEU A 59 -14.43 -3.71 7.40
C LEU A 59 -14.44 -4.43 6.05
N ILE A 60 -15.51 -4.32 5.26
CA ILE A 60 -15.55 -4.87 3.89
C ILE A 60 -14.63 -4.07 2.96
N GLU A 61 -14.60 -2.74 3.12
CA GLU A 61 -13.68 -1.88 2.39
C GLU A 61 -12.22 -2.19 2.76
N ASP A 62 -11.92 -2.38 4.04
CA ASP A 62 -10.59 -2.77 4.53
C ASP A 62 -10.13 -4.11 3.92
N LEU A 63 -11.00 -5.13 3.92
CA LEU A 63 -10.72 -6.41 3.26
C LEU A 63 -10.38 -6.24 1.77
N ALA A 64 -11.15 -5.39 1.07
CA ALA A 64 -10.89 -5.12 -0.34
C ALA A 64 -9.60 -4.33 -0.56
N ALA A 65 -9.26 -3.41 0.34
CA ALA A 65 -8.01 -2.65 0.30
C ALA A 65 -6.79 -3.58 0.46
N GLU A 66 -6.81 -4.47 1.46
CA GLU A 66 -5.71 -5.41 1.70
C GLU A 66 -5.49 -6.37 0.52
N GLN A 67 -6.56 -6.84 -0.12
CA GLN A 67 -6.44 -7.71 -1.29
C GLN A 67 -5.81 -6.98 -2.49
N LYS A 68 -6.11 -5.69 -2.69
CA LYS A 68 -5.51 -4.86 -3.75
C LYS A 68 -4.04 -4.52 -3.44
N ALA A 69 -3.72 -4.22 -2.17
CA ALA A 69 -2.36 -3.98 -1.72
C ALA A 69 -1.48 -5.23 -1.94
N LYS A 70 -1.96 -6.40 -1.49
CA LYS A 70 -1.31 -7.69 -1.74
C LYS A 70 -1.01 -7.90 -3.22
N GLN A 71 -1.99 -7.67 -4.10
CA GLN A 71 -1.82 -7.84 -5.54
C GLN A 71 -0.78 -6.87 -6.12
N THR A 72 -0.74 -5.64 -5.61
CA THR A 72 0.26 -4.63 -6.01
C THR A 72 1.67 -5.10 -5.65
N TYR A 73 1.89 -5.63 -4.44
CA TYR A 73 3.19 -6.19 -4.08
C TYR A 73 3.57 -7.41 -4.93
N GLU A 74 2.63 -8.28 -5.28
CA GLU A 74 2.90 -9.41 -6.18
C GLU A 74 3.35 -8.93 -7.57
N TYR A 75 2.76 -7.85 -8.10
CA TYR A 75 3.23 -7.25 -9.35
C TYR A 75 4.62 -6.63 -9.23
N LEU A 76 4.91 -5.93 -8.13
CA LEU A 76 6.24 -5.37 -7.88
C LEU A 76 7.31 -6.46 -7.75
N ILE A 77 7.01 -7.55 -7.02
CA ILE A 77 7.92 -8.70 -6.88
C ILE A 77 8.22 -9.34 -8.24
N ASN A 78 7.23 -9.42 -9.14
CA ASN A 78 7.43 -9.97 -10.49
C ASN A 78 8.30 -9.07 -11.38
N MET A 79 8.37 -7.76 -11.10
CA MET A 79 9.15 -6.80 -11.89
C MET A 79 10.54 -6.52 -11.33
N ALA A 80 10.76 -6.79 -10.04
CA ALA A 80 12.05 -6.56 -9.38
C ALA A 80 13.02 -7.73 -9.60
N ASP A 81 14.32 -7.41 -9.66
CA ASP A 81 15.43 -8.36 -9.75
C ASP A 81 16.41 -8.26 -8.57
N ASP A 82 16.30 -7.21 -7.75
CA ASP A 82 17.12 -6.98 -6.57
C ASP A 82 16.51 -7.64 -5.30
N PRO A 83 17.23 -8.59 -4.65
CA PRO A 83 16.80 -9.19 -3.39
C PRO A 83 16.50 -8.16 -2.28
N ASP A 84 17.23 -7.04 -2.23
CA ASP A 84 17.05 -6.00 -1.21
C ASP A 84 15.75 -5.20 -1.40
N VAL A 85 15.13 -5.30 -2.59
CA VAL A 85 13.77 -4.81 -2.86
C VAL A 85 12.73 -5.92 -2.66
N ILE A 86 13.02 -7.14 -3.15
CA ILE A 86 12.08 -8.26 -3.13
C ILE A 86 11.75 -8.72 -1.71
N GLU A 87 12.74 -8.84 -0.83
CA GLU A 87 12.53 -9.40 0.52
C GLU A 87 11.63 -8.52 1.40
N PRO A 88 11.83 -7.18 1.47
CA PRO A 88 10.86 -6.32 2.14
C PRO A 88 9.46 -6.38 1.53
N LEU A 89 9.34 -6.49 0.20
CA LEU A 89 8.03 -6.63 -0.46
C LEU A 89 7.35 -7.96 -0.11
N ARG A 90 8.10 -9.06 0.00
CA ARG A 90 7.56 -10.36 0.47
C ARG A 90 7.04 -10.27 1.89
N PHE A 91 7.78 -9.59 2.77
CA PHE A 91 7.32 -9.33 4.13
C PHE A 91 6.00 -8.52 4.14
N LEU A 92 5.93 -7.42 3.40
CA LEU A 92 4.71 -6.60 3.31
C LEU A 92 3.54 -7.38 2.71
N ARG A 93 3.79 -8.18 1.66
CA ARG A 93 2.79 -9.04 1.02
C ARG A 93 2.21 -10.07 2.00
N GLU A 94 3.03 -10.64 2.87
CA GLU A 94 2.55 -11.57 3.90
C GLU A 94 1.78 -10.85 5.01
N ARG A 95 2.16 -9.62 5.34
CA ARG A 95 1.40 -8.78 6.26
C ARG A 95 -0.03 -8.53 5.76
N GLU A 96 -0.24 -8.28 4.47
CA GLU A 96 -1.61 -8.05 3.96
C GLU A 96 -2.47 -9.32 4.05
N VAL A 97 -1.88 -10.52 3.99
CA VAL A 97 -2.61 -11.78 4.26
C VAL A 97 -3.07 -11.82 5.71
N VAL A 98 -2.20 -11.44 6.65
CA VAL A 98 -2.56 -11.36 8.07
C VAL A 98 -3.61 -10.29 8.32
N HIS A 99 -3.48 -9.10 7.73
CA HIS A 99 -4.44 -8.01 7.87
C HIS A 99 -5.82 -8.42 7.32
N PHE A 100 -5.87 -9.00 6.13
CA PHE A 100 -7.10 -9.55 5.55
C PHE A 100 -7.77 -10.56 6.49
N GLN A 101 -7.01 -11.50 7.04
CA GLN A 101 -7.55 -12.47 8.01
C GLN A 101 -8.12 -11.79 9.26
N ARG A 102 -7.40 -10.82 9.83
CA ARG A 102 -7.85 -10.10 11.05
C ARG A 102 -9.09 -9.24 10.81
N PHE A 103 -9.18 -8.56 9.66
CA PHE A 103 -10.40 -7.82 9.31
C PHE A 103 -11.57 -8.77 9.09
N GLY A 104 -11.34 -9.93 8.47
CA GLY A 104 -12.36 -10.96 8.29
C GLY A 104 -12.88 -11.54 9.61
N GLU A 105 -11.98 -11.88 10.53
CA GLU A 105 -12.33 -12.31 11.90
C GLU A 105 -13.16 -11.24 12.62
N THR A 106 -12.74 -9.98 12.52
CA THR A 106 -13.43 -8.84 13.13
C THR A 106 -14.82 -8.64 12.53
N LEU A 107 -14.96 -8.74 11.21
CA LEU A 107 -16.23 -8.62 10.50
C LEU A 107 -17.25 -9.64 11.01
N GLU A 108 -16.84 -10.89 11.21
CA GLU A 108 -17.72 -11.93 11.74
C GLU A 108 -18.11 -11.70 13.21
N ILE A 109 -17.21 -11.12 14.01
CA ILE A 109 -17.54 -10.69 15.38
C ILE A 109 -18.59 -9.58 15.35
N VAL A 110 -18.38 -8.52 14.55
CA VAL A 110 -19.30 -7.39 14.44
C VAL A 110 -20.69 -7.82 13.98
N LYS A 111 -20.78 -8.65 12.93
CA LYS A 111 -22.06 -9.18 12.45
C LYS A 111 -22.82 -9.93 13.54
N ARG A 112 -22.11 -10.76 14.33
CA ARG A 112 -22.69 -11.52 15.44
C ARG A 112 -23.22 -10.60 16.54
N LEU A 113 -22.46 -9.58 16.92
CA LEU A 113 -22.88 -8.58 17.91
C LEU A 113 -24.12 -7.80 17.43
N ASN A 114 -24.18 -7.45 16.15
CA ASN A 114 -25.34 -6.77 15.57
C ASN A 114 -26.58 -7.66 15.49
N SER A 115 -26.41 -8.97 15.35
CA SER A 115 -27.51 -9.94 15.36
C SER A 115 -27.99 -10.37 16.75
N SER A 116 -27.22 -10.04 17.79
CA SER A 116 -27.56 -10.43 19.17
C SER A 116 -28.74 -9.59 19.70
N PRO A 117 -29.65 -10.17 20.49
CA PRO A 117 -30.71 -9.41 21.14
C PRO A 117 -30.11 -8.27 21.95
N LYS A 118 -30.51 -7.03 21.65
CA LYS A 118 -30.16 -5.88 22.48
C LYS A 118 -31.08 -5.91 23.69
N TYR A 119 -30.57 -6.34 24.85
CA TYR A 119 -31.26 -6.15 26.12
C TYR A 119 -31.14 -4.66 26.47
N PHE A 120 -32.22 -3.91 26.22
CA PHE A 120 -32.40 -2.53 26.67
C PHE A 120 -33.23 -2.51 27.95
#